data_AF-A0A2G2IY39-F1
#
_entry.id   AF-A0A2G2IY39-F1
#
_cell.length_a   1.000
_cell.length_b   1.000
_cell.length_c   1.000
_cell.angle_alpha   90.00
_cell.angle_beta   90.00
_cell.angle_gamma   90.00
#
_symmetry.space_group_name_H-M   'P 1'
#
loop_
_entity.id
_entity.type
_entity.pdbx_description
1 polymer ?
#
loop_
_entity_poly.entity_id
_entity_poly.type
_entity_poly.pdbx_seq_one_letter_code
_entity_poly.pdbx_strand_id
1 'polypeptide(L)'
;MHNSSSTIRTRLSLMWVFVVLNFLARDFHELARPGMLNQMMEGTVNGVEITEQLMLLGGVMIEVPILMTVLTLFADKKIGQWVNIIAAVFTMAVIGMNNLEPDLDNIFFMTIKISALIYIIRTAWNWKT
;
A
#
# COMPACT_ATOMS: atom_id res chain seq x y z
N MET A 1 -24.32 3.77 -23.00
CA MET A 1 -23.18 4.66 -22.74
C MET A 1 -22.38 4.07 -21.59
N HIS A 2 -21.23 3.45 -21.86
CA HIS A 2 -20.34 2.96 -20.80
C HIS A 2 -19.73 4.19 -20.13
N ASN A 3 -20.10 4.45 -18.87
CA ASN A 3 -19.70 5.65 -18.16
C ASN A 3 -18.19 5.57 -17.90
N SER A 4 -17.36 6.26 -18.68
CA SER A 4 -15.89 6.18 -18.59
C SER A 4 -15.37 6.40 -17.17
N SER A 5 -16.10 7.20 -16.38
CA SER A 5 -15.83 7.43 -14.97
C SER A 5 -15.99 6.17 -14.10
N SER A 6 -17.01 5.34 -14.31
CA SER A 6 -17.19 4.10 -13.54
C SER A 6 -16.08 3.10 -13.83
N THR A 7 -15.63 3.01 -15.08
CA THR A 7 -14.52 2.14 -15.48
C THR A 7 -13.21 2.56 -14.83
N ILE A 8 -12.94 3.87 -14.73
CA ILE A 8 -11.76 4.41 -14.04
C ILE A 8 -11.81 4.10 -12.54
N ARG A 9 -12.96 4.28 -11.90
CA ARG A 9 -13.14 3.96 -10.47
C ARG A 9 -12.86 2.48 -10.18
N THR A 10 -13.46 1.57 -10.96
CA THR A 10 -13.22 0.13 -10.81
C THR A 10 -11.75 -0.20 -11.02
N ARG A 11 -11.11 0.37 -12.04
CA ARG A 11 -9.70 0.14 -12.33
C ARG A 11 -8.79 0.61 -11.18
N LEU A 12 -9.02 1.82 -10.66
CA LEU A 12 -8.25 2.35 -9.54
C LEU A 12 -8.49 1.51 -8.27
N SER A 13 -9.73 1.13 -7.98
CA SER A 13 -10.09 0.24 -6.87
C SER A 13 -9.37 -1.12 -6.97
N LEU A 14 -9.36 -1.75 -8.15
CA LEU A 14 -8.62 -2.99 -8.38
C LEU A 14 -7.11 -2.83 -8.21
N MET A 15 -6.55 -1.67 -8.57
CA MET A 15 -5.13 -1.39 -8.33
C MET A 15 -4.83 -1.24 -6.84
N TRP A 16 -5.73 -0.65 -6.05
CA TRP A 16 -5.59 -0.64 -4.58
C TRP A 16 -5.67 -2.05 -3.99
N VAL A 17 -6.58 -2.89 -4.48
CA VAL A 17 -6.64 -4.31 -4.08
C VAL A 17 -5.31 -5.00 -4.41
N PHE A 18 -4.74 -4.76 -5.60
CA PHE A 18 -3.43 -5.28 -5.97
C PHE A 18 -2.32 -4.81 -5.02
N VAL A 19 -2.32 -3.54 -4.61
CA VAL A 19 -1.37 -3.00 -3.63
C VAL A 19 -1.52 -3.72 -2.28
N VAL A 20 -2.74 -3.86 -1.76
CA VAL A 20 -3.03 -4.56 -0.50
C VAL A 20 -2.55 -6.02 -0.57
N LEU A 21 -2.85 -6.73 -1.65
CA LEU A 21 -2.39 -8.11 -1.83
C LEU A 21 -0.87 -8.22 -1.85
N ASN A 22 -0.15 -7.25 -2.42
CA ASN A 22 1.32 -7.24 -2.39
C ASN A 22 1.89 -6.92 -1.01
N PHE A 23 1.21 -6.10 -0.20
CA PHE A 23 1.59 -5.93 1.20
C PHE A 23 1.45 -7.25 1.98
N LEU A 24 0.27 -7.88 1.90
CA LEU A 24 0.02 -9.16 2.56
C LEU A 24 0.97 -10.26 2.10
N ALA A 25 1.23 -10.36 0.78
CA ALA A 25 2.17 -11.33 0.24
C ALA A 25 3.58 -11.13 0.76
N ARG A 26 4.05 -9.88 0.84
CA ARG A 26 5.36 -9.55 1.43
C ARG A 26 5.40 -9.93 2.90
N ASP A 27 4.40 -9.54 3.67
CA ASP A 27 4.39 -9.79 5.11
C ASP A 27 4.31 -11.29 5.43
N PHE A 28 3.53 -12.07 4.66
CA PHE A 28 3.53 -13.52 4.77
C PHE A 28 4.85 -14.16 4.34
N HIS A 29 5.47 -13.65 3.27
CA HIS A 29 6.79 -14.11 2.84
C HIS A 29 7.84 -13.90 3.93
N GLU A 30 7.81 -12.74 4.58
CA GLU A 30 8.73 -12.35 5.65
C GLU A 30 8.65 -13.29 6.87
N LEU A 31 7.47 -13.86 7.16
CA LEU A 31 7.33 -14.86 8.24
C LEU A 31 8.16 -16.13 8.00
N ALA A 32 8.46 -16.46 6.73
CA ALA A 32 9.30 -17.60 6.39
C ALA A 32 10.80 -17.31 6.54
N ARG A 33 11.19 -16.04 6.78
CA ARG A 33 12.58 -15.67 6.97
C ARG A 33 13.15 -16.36 8.22
N PRO A 34 14.31 -17.00 8.14
CA PRO A 34 14.93 -17.66 9.28
C PRO A 34 15.07 -16.70 10.48
N GLY A 35 14.62 -17.17 11.65
CA GLY A 35 14.67 -16.40 12.90
C GLY A 35 13.56 -15.34 13.08
N MET A 36 12.74 -15.06 12.08
CA MET A 36 11.68 -14.04 12.18
C MET A 36 10.64 -14.39 13.27
N LEU A 37 10.16 -15.63 13.29
CA LEU A 37 9.17 -16.04 14.30
C LEU A 37 9.71 -15.92 15.73
N ASN A 38 10.99 -16.24 15.97
CA ASN A 38 11.60 -16.09 17.28
C ASN A 38 11.68 -14.62 17.69
N GLN A 39 12.12 -13.75 16.77
CA GLN A 39 12.15 -12.29 16.99
C GLN A 39 10.76 -11.73 17.35
N MET A 40 9.71 -12.18 16.65
CA MET A 40 8.34 -11.79 16.95
C MET A 40 7.89 -12.25 18.35
N MET A 41 8.27 -13.47 18.77
CA MET A 41 7.97 -13.98 20.11
C MET A 41 8.72 -13.25 21.22
N GLU A 42 9.94 -12.78 20.93
CA GLU A 42 10.76 -11.95 21.83
C GLU A 42 10.27 -10.50 21.89
N GLY A 43 9.34 -10.10 21.02
CA GLY A 43 8.82 -8.74 20.93
C GLY A 43 9.82 -7.74 20.35
N THR A 44 10.88 -8.21 19.68
CA THR A 44 11.92 -7.36 19.07
C THR A 44 12.24 -7.86 17.66
N VAL A 45 11.92 -7.08 16.63
CA VAL A 45 12.15 -7.43 15.22
C VAL A 45 13.23 -6.54 14.64
N ASN A 46 14.27 -7.12 14.04
CA ASN A 46 15.42 -6.41 13.49
C ASN A 46 16.05 -5.41 14.49
N GLY A 47 16.07 -5.76 15.78
CA GLY A 47 16.60 -4.89 16.85
C GLY A 47 15.68 -3.75 17.28
N VAL A 48 14.45 -3.70 16.76
CA VAL A 48 13.42 -2.72 17.15
C VAL A 48 12.39 -3.39 18.04
N GLU A 49 12.19 -2.83 19.24
CA GLU A 49 11.15 -3.28 20.18
C GLU A 49 9.75 -2.96 19.62
N ILE A 50 8.89 -3.97 19.59
CA ILE A 50 7.51 -3.87 19.09
C ILE A 50 6.61 -3.36 20.21
N THR A 51 6.45 -2.04 20.28
CA THR A 51 5.58 -1.39 21.25
C THR A 51 4.12 -1.35 20.77
N GLU A 52 3.19 -1.14 21.70
CA GLU A 52 1.76 -0.97 21.39
C GLU A 52 1.53 0.21 20.41
N GLN A 53 2.27 1.32 20.58
CA GLN A 53 2.15 2.47 19.69
C GLN A 53 2.66 2.16 18.28
N LEU A 54 3.75 1.38 18.17
CA LEU A 54 4.29 0.97 16.88
C LEU A 54 3.32 0.03 16.15
N MET A 55 2.70 -0.90 16.87
CA MET A 55 1.65 -1.79 16.36
C MET A 55 0.45 -1.01 15.83
N LEU A 56 -0.03 -0.01 16.60
CA LEU A 56 -1.13 0.85 16.16
C LEU A 56 -0.75 1.66 14.92
N LEU A 57 0.47 2.22 14.88
CA LEU A 57 0.95 2.98 13.74
C LEU A 57 1.01 2.12 12.47
N GLY A 58 1.53 0.89 12.57
CA GLY A 58 1.56 -0.07 11.46
C GLY A 58 0.15 -0.39 10.94
N GLY A 59 -0.82 -0.60 11.85
CA GLY A 59 -2.22 -0.79 11.52
C GLY A 59 -2.83 0.40 10.75
N VAL A 60 -2.62 1.62 11.25
CA VAL A 60 -3.12 2.84 10.58
C VAL A 60 -2.50 3.00 9.19
N MET A 61 -1.23 2.66 9.01
CA MET A 61 -0.54 2.75 7.73
C MET A 61 -1.13 1.82 6.67
N ILE A 62 -1.46 0.56 7.03
CA ILE A 62 -2.07 -0.41 6.10
C ILE A 62 -3.56 -0.15 5.87
N GLU A 63 -4.24 0.52 6.81
CA GLU A 63 -5.66 0.85 6.65
C GLU A 63 -5.90 1.83 5.50
N VAL A 64 -4.95 2.73 5.20
CA VAL A 64 -5.07 3.68 4.08
C VAL A 64 -5.29 2.97 2.73
N PRO A 65 -4.41 2.06 2.26
CA PRO A 65 -4.67 1.35 1.01
C PRO A 65 -5.92 0.47 1.06
N ILE A 66 -6.28 -0.10 2.21
CA ILE A 66 -7.52 -0.89 2.39
C ILE A 66 -8.75 0.00 2.16
N LEU A 67 -8.85 1.14 2.83
CA LEU A 67 -9.95 2.10 2.67
C LEU A 67 -10.07 2.56 1.22
N MET A 68 -8.95 2.77 0.53
CA MET A 68 -8.94 3.22 -0.86
C MET A 68 -9.50 2.19 -1.85
N THR A 69 -9.51 0.90 -1.52
CA THR A 69 -10.20 -0.13 -2.33
C THR A 69 -11.69 0.19 -2.46
N VAL A 70 -12.32 0.69 -1.40
CA VAL A 70 -13.75 0.98 -1.35
C VAL A 70 -14.03 2.44 -1.69
N LEU A 71 -13.32 3.39 -1.08
CA LEU A 71 -13.58 4.82 -1.20
C LEU A 71 -13.53 5.30 -2.66
N THR A 72 -12.61 4.74 -3.45
CA THR A 72 -12.46 5.06 -4.88
C THR A 72 -13.73 4.79 -5.70
N LEU A 73 -14.54 3.79 -5.32
CA LEU A 73 -15.77 3.43 -6.04
C LEU A 73 -16.86 4.48 -5.89
N PHE A 74 -16.84 5.22 -4.77
CA PHE A 74 -17.86 6.21 -4.43
C PHE A 74 -17.39 7.66 -4.68
N ALA A 75 -16.09 7.88 -4.92
CA ALA A 75 -15.53 9.21 -5.06
C ALA A 75 -15.95 9.92 -6.36
N ASP A 76 -16.43 11.15 -6.24
CA ASP A 76 -16.70 12.03 -7.39
C ASP A 76 -15.40 12.44 -8.10
N LYS A 77 -15.48 12.69 -9.42
CA LYS A 77 -14.31 12.87 -10.30
C LYS A 77 -13.23 13.81 -9.74
N LYS A 78 -13.62 14.99 -9.23
CA LYS A 78 -12.68 15.98 -8.68
C LYS A 78 -12.04 15.52 -7.36
N ILE A 79 -12.82 14.94 -6.45
CA ILE A 79 -12.36 14.51 -5.14
C ILE A 79 -11.53 13.23 -5.29
N GLY A 80 -12.02 12.28 -6.08
CA GLY A 80 -11.38 11.00 -6.33
C GLY A 80 -9.98 11.12 -6.93
N GLN A 81 -9.74 12.10 -7.82
CA GLN A 81 -8.40 12.39 -8.32
C GLN A 81 -7.42 12.69 -7.18
N TRP A 82 -7.74 13.70 -6.36
CA TRP A 82 -6.82 14.17 -5.32
C TRP A 82 -6.65 13.15 -4.20
N VAL A 83 -7.73 12.51 -3.77
CA VAL A 83 -7.67 11.51 -2.70
C VAL A 83 -6.81 10.30 -3.14
N ASN A 84 -6.95 9.83 -4.38
CA ASN A 84 -6.09 8.75 -4.89
C ASN A 84 -4.61 9.15 -4.95
N ILE A 85 -4.30 10.36 -5.40
CA ILE A 85 -2.92 10.83 -5.49
C ILE A 85 -2.30 10.97 -4.10
N ILE A 86 -3.00 11.62 -3.17
CA ILE A 86 -2.52 11.85 -1.80
C ILE A 86 -2.29 10.50 -1.10
N ALA A 87 -3.26 9.60 -1.15
CA ALA A 87 -3.14 8.27 -0.56
C ALA A 87 -1.98 7.47 -1.19
N ALA A 88 -1.78 7.57 -2.50
CA ALA A 88 -0.69 6.88 -3.18
C ALA A 88 0.68 7.42 -2.77
N VAL A 89 0.84 8.75 -2.67
CA VAL A 89 2.08 9.39 -2.21
C VAL A 89 2.36 9.01 -0.74
N PHE A 90 1.35 9.06 0.12
CA PHE A 90 1.48 8.61 1.50
C PHE A 90 1.93 7.14 1.58
N THR A 91 1.31 6.25 0.80
CA THR A 91 1.67 4.83 0.77
C THR A 91 3.09 4.61 0.25
N MET A 92 3.54 5.38 -0.75
CA MET A 92 4.94 5.33 -1.21
C MET A 92 5.92 5.76 -0.13
N ALA A 93 5.62 6.81 0.63
CA ALA A 93 6.45 7.26 1.74
C ALA A 93 6.55 6.18 2.82
N VAL A 94 5.42 5.56 3.19
CA VAL A 94 5.38 4.42 4.12
C VAL A 94 6.26 3.27 3.64
N ILE A 95 6.17 2.88 2.37
CA ILE A 95 7.01 1.80 1.81
C ILE A 95 8.50 2.16 1.92
N GLY A 96 8.88 3.40 1.59
CA GLY A 96 10.28 3.83 1.66
C GLY A 96 10.82 3.85 3.08
N MET A 97 10.03 4.31 4.07
CA MET A 97 10.44 4.35 5.47
C MET A 97 10.63 2.96 6.10
N ASN A 98 9.89 1.95 5.62
CA ASN A 98 9.98 0.58 6.14
C ASN A 98 11.10 -0.26 5.50
N ASN A 99 11.89 0.31 4.58
CA ASN A 99 12.88 -0.42 3.79
C ASN A 99 14.28 0.23 3.85
N LEU A 100 14.78 0.49 5.06
CA LEU A 100 16.05 1.19 5.29
C LEU A 100 17.30 0.32 5.02
N GLU A 101 17.17 -1.00 5.17
CA GLU A 101 18.22 -1.99 4.90
C GLU A 101 17.69 -3.07 3.96
N PRO A 102 17.57 -2.76 2.64
CA PRO A 102 16.86 -3.63 1.71
C PRO A 102 17.67 -4.87 1.30
N ASP A 103 17.05 -6.05 1.40
CA ASP A 103 17.46 -7.29 0.75
C ASP A 103 16.76 -7.48 -0.61
N LEU A 104 17.01 -8.62 -1.26
CA LEU A 104 16.55 -8.86 -2.64
C LEU A 104 15.02 -8.91 -2.75
N ASP A 105 14.34 -9.57 -1.83
CA ASP A 105 12.88 -9.68 -1.85
C ASP A 105 12.22 -8.36 -1.41
N ASN A 106 12.79 -7.62 -0.46
CA ASN A 106 12.29 -6.29 -0.14
C ASN A 106 12.37 -5.34 -1.34
N ILE A 107 13.47 -5.37 -2.11
CA ILE A 107 13.59 -4.59 -3.36
C ILE A 107 12.50 -5.01 -4.36
N PHE A 108 12.31 -6.31 -4.57
CA PHE A 108 11.32 -6.84 -5.50
C PHE A 108 9.89 -6.38 -5.17
N PHE A 109 9.44 -6.61 -3.93
CA PHE A 109 8.11 -6.20 -3.48
C PHE A 109 7.95 -4.68 -3.48
N MET A 110 8.99 -3.93 -3.12
CA MET A 110 8.99 -2.47 -3.20
C MET A 110 8.81 -2.00 -4.64
N THR A 111 9.58 -2.51 -5.60
CA THR A 111 9.48 -2.12 -7.01
C THR A 111 8.09 -2.36 -7.58
N ILE A 112 7.47 -3.51 -7.26
CA ILE A 112 6.11 -3.83 -7.71
C ILE A 112 5.09 -2.84 -7.11
N LYS A 113 5.14 -2.63 -5.79
CA LYS A 113 4.22 -1.70 -5.09
C LYS A 113 4.36 -0.27 -5.60
N ILE A 114 5.59 0.24 -5.75
CA ILE A 114 5.85 1.59 -6.28
C ILE A 114 5.35 1.71 -7.73
N SER A 115 5.56 0.70 -8.57
CA SER A 115 5.06 0.70 -9.95
C SER A 115 3.52 0.78 -10.00
N ALA A 116 2.84 0.05 -9.13
CA ALA A 116 1.38 0.10 -8.99
C ALA A 116 0.90 1.48 -8.50
N LEU A 117 1.58 2.10 -7.54
CA LEU A 117 1.24 3.42 -7.01
C LEU A 117 1.47 4.53 -8.06
N ILE A 118 2.53 4.44 -8.87
CA ILE A 118 2.76 5.32 -10.02
C ILE A 118 1.61 5.17 -11.03
N TYR A 119 1.16 3.95 -11.30
CA TYR A 119 0.02 3.71 -12.18
C TYR A 119 -1.27 4.34 -11.64
N ILE A 120 -1.53 4.21 -10.33
CA ILE A 120 -2.67 4.86 -9.65
C ILE A 120 -2.59 6.38 -9.83
N ILE A 121 -1.43 6.99 -9.56
CA ILE A 121 -1.24 8.44 -9.70
C ILE A 121 -1.49 8.89 -11.13
N ARG A 122 -0.89 8.21 -12.12
CA ARG A 122 -1.08 8.55 -13.55
C ARG A 122 -2.54 8.43 -13.97
N THR A 123 -3.21 7.36 -13.55
CA THR A 123 -4.62 7.11 -13.87
C THR A 123 -5.54 8.15 -13.20
N ALA A 124 -5.30 8.46 -11.93
CA ALA A 124 -6.02 9.48 -11.19
C ALA A 124 -5.77 10.89 -11.74
N TRP A 125 -4.54 11.20 -12.17
CA TRP A 125 -4.22 12.50 -12.77
C TRP A 125 -4.97 12.73 -14.09
N ASN A 126 -5.03 11.68 -14.92
CA ASN A 126 -5.75 11.67 -16.18
C ASN A 126 -7.26 11.52 -16.01
N TRP A 127 -7.77 11.32 -14.79
CA TRP A 127 -9.19 11.31 -14.47
C TRP A 127 -9.80 12.73 -14.50
N LYS A 128 -9.39 13.55 -15.46
CA LYS A 128 -9.85 14.92 -15.69
C LYS A 128 -10.53 15.10 -17.03
N THR A 129 -10.28 14.25 -18.01
CA THR A 129 -10.98 14.24 -19.29
C THR A 129 -12.31 13.51 -19.21
#